data_AF-A0A7M2SFR5-F1
#
_entry.id   AF-A0A7M2SFR5-F1
#
_cell.length_a   1.000
_cell.length_b   1.000
_cell.length_c   1.000
_cell.angle_alpha   90.00
_cell.angle_beta   90.00
_cell.angle_gamma   90.00
#
_symmetry.space_group_name_H-M   'P 1'
#
loop_
_entity.id
_entity.type
_entity.pdbx_description
1 polymer ?
#
loop_
_entity_poly.entity_id
_entity_poly.type
_entity_poly.pdbx_seq_one_letter_code
_entity_poly.pdbx_strand_id
1 'polypeptide(L)'
;MIFGTVGNFESENRKFGIVEPTAKDRQVHNQLNNVAAYFAVMKGWPTAAGLVQHYLDGSRKPVEVEPQQMMNDIPAFRKDVDGTLGNDVRKRGDGPFTTEWSSTAPNPADGDRSMEWYYALNHFQYRLVGEKEGDEIRYHLEVKKRYDWGTPSEHRATVSGGGPGPMGMDLEQADIAHLHTSGMAQDFDVSGSSDEMTARL
;
A
#
# COMPACT_ATOMS: atom_id res chain seq x y z
N MET A 1 -10.32 24.00 -0.44
CA MET A 1 -11.48 23.08 -0.38
C MET A 1 -11.10 21.95 0.58
N ILE A 2 -12.06 21.53 1.41
CA ILE A 2 -11.91 20.81 2.68
C ILE A 2 -11.61 19.32 2.46
N PHE A 3 -10.66 18.82 3.27
CA PHE A 3 -10.36 17.47 3.74
C PHE A 3 -11.17 16.29 3.16
N GLY A 4 -10.45 15.30 2.60
CA GLY A 4 -10.97 13.94 2.39
C GLY A 4 -10.90 13.14 3.69
N THR A 5 -12.05 12.73 4.19
CA THR A 5 -12.29 11.95 5.40
C THR A 5 -11.89 10.46 5.24
N VAL A 6 -11.64 9.83 6.39
CA VAL A 6 -11.09 8.47 6.63
C VAL A 6 -12.04 7.32 6.20
N GLY A 7 -12.62 7.37 5.00
CA GLY A 7 -13.77 6.52 4.63
C GLY A 7 -13.71 5.69 3.35
N ASN A 8 -12.72 5.83 2.46
CA ASN A 8 -12.85 5.32 1.08
C ASN A 8 -11.83 4.23 0.67
N PHE A 9 -11.68 3.17 1.47
CA PHE A 9 -10.80 2.04 1.14
C PHE A 9 -11.51 0.71 0.83
N GLU A 10 -12.81 0.74 0.58
CA GLU A 10 -13.49 -0.40 -0.03
C GLU A 10 -13.42 -0.25 -1.55
N SER A 11 -12.48 -0.97 -2.16
CA SER A 11 -12.40 -1.13 -3.61
C SER A 11 -13.70 -1.73 -4.12
N GLU A 12 -14.25 -1.20 -5.22
CA GLU A 12 -15.31 -1.92 -5.91
C GLU A 12 -14.76 -3.31 -6.30
N ASN A 13 -15.54 -4.37 -6.09
CA ASN A 13 -15.21 -5.73 -6.54
C ASN A 13 -15.26 -5.77 -8.09
N ARG A 14 -14.26 -5.16 -8.73
CA ARG A 14 -14.11 -5.09 -10.18
C ARG A 14 -13.81 -6.50 -10.68
N LYS A 15 -14.49 -6.93 -11.74
CA LYS A 15 -14.32 -8.26 -12.30
C LYS A 15 -13.14 -8.27 -13.26
N PHE A 16 -12.33 -9.32 -13.18
CA PHE A 16 -11.14 -9.49 -14.00
C PHE A 16 -11.49 -10.01 -15.40
N GLY A 17 -10.88 -9.42 -16.45
CA GLY A 17 -10.91 -9.96 -17.81
C GLY A 17 -12.32 -10.11 -18.41
N ILE A 18 -13.23 -9.19 -18.10
CA ILE A 18 -14.61 -9.20 -18.60
C ILE A 18 -14.81 -8.37 -19.86
N VAL A 19 -13.80 -7.62 -20.30
CA VAL A 19 -13.82 -6.86 -21.55
C VAL A 19 -12.54 -7.11 -22.35
N GLU A 20 -12.60 -6.93 -23.67
CA GLU A 20 -11.43 -7.07 -24.54
C GLU A 20 -10.49 -5.86 -24.43
N PRO A 21 -9.16 -6.07 -24.41
CA PRO A 21 -8.18 -4.98 -24.40
C PRO A 21 -8.24 -4.06 -25.62
N THR A 22 -8.35 -2.76 -25.36
CA THR A 22 -8.30 -1.71 -26.37
C THR A 22 -6.85 -1.32 -26.72
N ALA A 23 -6.67 -0.49 -27.75
CA ALA A 23 -5.37 0.12 -28.04
C ALA A 23 -4.89 1.05 -26.91
N LYS A 24 -5.83 1.72 -26.23
CA LYS A 24 -5.53 2.56 -25.06
C LYS A 24 -4.99 1.72 -23.90
N ASP A 25 -5.60 0.57 -23.64
CA ASP A 25 -5.13 -0.35 -22.59
C ASP A 25 -3.70 -0.81 -22.84
N ARG A 26 -3.37 -1.17 -24.09
CA ARG A 26 -1.99 -1.52 -24.47
C ARG A 26 -1.01 -0.37 -24.27
N GLN A 27 -1.43 0.87 -24.58
CA GLN A 27 -0.60 2.04 -24.31
C GLN A 27 -0.36 2.24 -22.82
N VAL A 28 -1.42 2.19 -21.99
CA VAL A 28 -1.34 2.37 -20.54
C VAL A 28 -0.49 1.29 -19.89
N HIS A 29 -0.66 0.02 -20.29
CA HIS A 29 0.16 -1.10 -19.84
C HIS A 29 1.66 -0.86 -20.14
N ASN A 30 1.99 -0.40 -21.34
CA ASN A 30 3.38 -0.11 -21.72
C ASN A 30 3.95 1.10 -20.95
N GLN A 31 3.13 2.13 -20.73
CA GLN A 31 3.52 3.29 -19.93
C GLN A 31 3.79 2.89 -18.46
N LEU A 32 2.95 2.04 -17.88
CA LEU A 32 3.13 1.56 -16.51
C LEU A 32 4.36 0.65 -16.38
N ASN A 33 4.67 -0.15 -17.40
CA ASN A 33 5.94 -0.88 -17.49
C ASN A 33 7.15 0.08 -17.47
N ASN A 34 7.09 1.20 -18.18
CA ASN A 34 8.15 2.21 -18.15
C ASN A 34 8.27 2.89 -16.78
N VAL A 35 7.16 3.09 -16.07
CA VAL A 35 7.16 3.59 -14.69
C VAL A 35 7.88 2.61 -13.76
N ALA A 36 7.58 1.31 -13.85
CA ALA A 36 8.29 0.30 -13.07
C ALA A 36 9.79 0.28 -13.38
N ALA A 37 10.17 0.36 -14.66
CA ALA A 37 11.57 0.43 -15.06
C ALA A 37 12.26 1.69 -14.51
N TYR A 38 11.58 2.85 -14.52
CA TYR A 38 12.08 4.08 -13.93
C TYR A 38 12.28 3.95 -12.41
N PHE A 39 11.32 3.38 -11.68
CA PHE A 39 11.46 3.10 -10.26
C PHE A 39 12.67 2.20 -9.96
N ALA A 40 12.82 1.11 -10.72
CA ALA A 40 13.95 0.20 -10.53
C ALA A 40 15.31 0.85 -10.83
N VAL A 41 15.45 1.48 -12.00
CA VAL A 41 16.76 1.88 -12.53
C VAL A 41 17.16 3.30 -12.11
N MET A 42 16.23 4.25 -12.18
CA MET A 42 16.55 5.67 -11.95
C MET A 42 16.39 6.06 -10.49
N LYS A 43 15.41 5.46 -9.80
CA LYS A 43 15.13 5.76 -8.39
C LYS A 43 15.77 4.77 -7.42
N GLY A 44 16.10 3.57 -7.87
CA GLY A 44 16.58 2.51 -6.97
C GLY A 44 15.50 2.07 -5.99
N TRP A 45 14.24 2.04 -6.44
CA TRP A 45 13.05 1.71 -5.68
C TRP A 45 12.51 0.33 -6.07
N PRO A 46 13.15 -0.76 -5.62
CA PRO A 46 12.79 -2.12 -6.01
C PRO A 46 11.39 -2.54 -5.55
N THR A 47 10.92 -2.05 -4.39
CA THR A 47 9.61 -2.42 -3.85
C THR A 47 8.49 -1.83 -4.71
N ALA A 48 8.59 -0.54 -5.01
CA ALA A 48 7.62 0.13 -5.87
C ALA A 48 7.62 -0.47 -7.30
N ALA A 49 8.80 -0.70 -7.87
CA ALA A 49 8.92 -1.34 -9.18
C ALA A 49 8.33 -2.75 -9.20
N GLY A 50 8.66 -3.57 -8.21
CA GLY A 50 8.23 -4.96 -8.11
C GLY A 50 6.72 -5.11 -7.98
N LEU A 51 6.05 -4.26 -7.19
CA LEU A 51 4.59 -4.30 -7.05
C LEU A 51 3.88 -3.86 -8.33
N VAL A 52 4.40 -2.85 -9.03
CA VAL A 52 3.85 -2.42 -10.32
C VAL A 52 4.04 -3.52 -11.39
N GLN A 53 5.21 -4.16 -11.43
CA GLN A 53 5.44 -5.30 -12.32
C GLN A 53 4.52 -6.48 -11.99
N HIS A 54 4.35 -6.80 -10.72
CA HIS A 54 3.47 -7.88 -10.29
C HIS A 54 2.01 -7.64 -10.66
N TYR A 55 1.55 -6.37 -10.58
CA TYR A 55 0.23 -5.98 -11.10
C TYR A 55 0.11 -6.28 -12.59
N LEU A 56 1.11 -5.86 -13.39
CA LEU A 56 1.14 -6.04 -14.84
C LEU A 56 1.27 -7.50 -15.28
N ASP A 57 1.97 -8.33 -14.51
CA ASP A 57 2.11 -9.77 -14.77
C ASP A 57 0.76 -10.50 -14.69
N GLY A 58 -0.24 -9.91 -14.03
CA GLY A 58 -1.60 -10.44 -14.01
C GLY A 58 -1.73 -11.79 -13.30
N SER A 59 -0.83 -12.11 -12.36
CA SER A 59 -0.78 -13.44 -11.75
C SER A 59 -1.79 -13.66 -10.60
N ARG A 60 -2.31 -12.56 -10.03
CA ARG A 60 -3.11 -12.52 -8.79
C ARG A 60 -2.44 -13.11 -7.54
N LYS A 61 -1.20 -13.57 -7.63
CA LYS A 61 -0.53 -14.18 -6.47
C LYS A 61 -0.43 -13.14 -5.36
N PRO A 62 -0.75 -13.48 -4.11
CA PRO A 62 -0.49 -12.56 -3.00
C PRO A 62 0.99 -12.19 -2.94
N VAL A 63 1.28 -10.94 -2.57
CA VAL A 63 2.65 -10.47 -2.34
C VAL A 63 2.87 -10.28 -0.85
N GLU A 64 3.95 -10.86 -0.34
CA GLU A 64 4.34 -10.70 1.06
C GLU A 64 5.23 -9.47 1.23
N VAL A 65 5.02 -8.72 2.31
CA VAL A 65 5.86 -7.59 2.73
C VAL A 65 6.33 -7.80 4.16
N GLU A 66 7.46 -7.19 4.53
CA GLU A 66 8.09 -7.34 5.83
C GLU A 66 7.74 -6.16 6.76
N PRO A 67 6.83 -6.30 7.74
CA PRO A 67 6.35 -5.16 8.51
C PRO A 67 7.42 -4.50 9.38
N GLN A 68 8.43 -5.25 9.83
CA GLN A 68 9.59 -4.68 10.53
C GLN A 68 10.42 -3.78 9.62
N GLN A 69 10.68 -4.22 8.38
CA GLN A 69 11.36 -3.38 7.40
C GLN A 69 10.52 -2.15 7.04
N MET A 70 9.20 -2.31 6.91
CA MET A 70 8.29 -1.19 6.70
C MET A 70 8.35 -0.16 7.84
N MET A 71 8.39 -0.58 9.11
CA MET A 71 8.59 0.34 10.24
C MET A 71 9.98 1.00 10.26
N ASN A 72 10.99 0.37 9.65
CA ASN A 72 12.31 0.97 9.46
C ASN A 72 12.30 2.05 8.38
N ASP A 73 11.63 1.78 7.27
CA ASP A 73 11.58 2.65 6.09
C ASP A 73 10.54 3.77 6.19
N ILE A 74 9.52 3.59 7.02
CA ILE A 74 8.35 4.47 7.13
C ILE A 74 8.22 5.00 8.58
N PRO A 75 8.87 6.13 8.92
CA PRO A 75 8.81 6.70 10.27
C PRO A 75 7.38 7.03 10.73
N ALA A 76 6.53 7.53 9.84
CA ALA A 76 5.10 7.73 10.13
C ALA A 76 4.39 6.45 10.58
N PHE A 77 4.68 5.31 9.95
CA PHE A 77 4.08 4.02 10.31
C PHE A 77 4.54 3.56 11.70
N ARG A 78 5.84 3.67 12.00
CA ARG A 78 6.37 3.38 13.33
C ARG A 78 5.68 4.22 14.41
N LYS A 79 5.50 5.51 14.15
CA LYS A 79 4.81 6.43 15.05
C LYS A 79 3.35 6.02 15.28
N ASP A 80 2.66 5.54 14.26
CA ASP A 80 1.29 5.05 14.38
C ASP A 80 1.22 3.76 15.23
N VAL A 81 2.17 2.85 15.05
CA VAL A 81 2.31 1.64 15.88
C VAL A 81 2.57 2.01 17.34
N ASP A 82 3.52 2.90 17.60
CA ASP A 82 3.82 3.43 18.95
C ASP A 82 2.58 4.11 19.56
N GLY A 83 1.82 4.84 18.74
CA GLY A 83 0.56 5.46 19.10
C GLY A 83 -0.51 4.44 19.50
N THR A 84 -0.63 3.33 18.78
CA THR A 84 -1.56 2.24 19.10
C THR A 84 -1.15 1.54 20.40
N LEU A 85 0.14 1.25 20.59
CA LEU A 85 0.67 0.72 21.85
C LEU A 85 0.35 1.66 23.03
N GLY A 86 0.58 2.96 22.87
CA GLY A 86 0.33 3.99 23.87
C GLY A 86 -1.13 4.23 24.21
N ASN A 87 -1.96 4.38 23.18
CA ASN A 87 -3.32 4.87 23.33
C ASN A 87 -4.35 3.76 23.56
N ASP A 88 -4.02 2.52 23.19
CA ASP A 88 -4.89 1.35 23.30
C ASP A 88 -4.24 0.27 24.18
N VAL A 89 -3.21 -0.42 23.66
CA VAL A 89 -2.71 -1.68 24.27
C VAL A 89 -2.27 -1.51 25.72
N ARG A 90 -1.52 -0.45 26.06
CA ARG A 90 -1.07 -0.17 27.43
C ARG A 90 -2.20 0.06 28.44
N LYS A 91 -3.40 0.44 27.97
CA LYS A 91 -4.58 0.67 28.83
C LYS A 91 -5.42 -0.59 29.02
N ARG A 92 -5.10 -1.68 28.33
CA ARG A 92 -5.78 -2.98 28.48
C ARG A 92 -5.27 -3.69 29.75
N GLY A 93 -6.11 -4.57 30.28
CA GLY A 93 -5.69 -5.52 31.31
C GLY A 93 -4.72 -6.57 30.75
N ASP A 94 -4.13 -7.36 31.64
CA ASP A 94 -3.24 -8.44 31.23
C ASP A 94 -4.00 -9.55 30.47
N GLY A 95 -3.27 -10.25 29.61
CA GLY A 95 -3.78 -11.32 28.75
C GLY A 95 -3.64 -11.04 27.25
N PRO A 96 -4.21 -11.92 26.40
CA PRO A 96 -4.11 -11.81 24.96
C PRO A 96 -4.90 -10.61 24.42
N PHE A 97 -4.38 -10.00 23.36
CA PHE A 97 -5.05 -8.92 22.67
C PHE A 97 -4.92 -9.04 21.14
N THR A 98 -5.90 -8.45 20.47
CA THR A 98 -5.84 -8.10 19.06
C THR A 98 -6.44 -6.71 18.93
N THR A 99 -5.77 -5.82 18.23
CA THR A 99 -6.33 -4.50 17.91
C THR A 99 -7.20 -4.62 16.66
N GLU A 100 -8.11 -3.66 16.50
CA GLU A 100 -8.77 -3.45 15.21
C GLU A 100 -7.74 -3.08 14.14
N TRP A 101 -8.14 -3.23 12.87
CA TRP A 101 -7.34 -2.75 11.75
C TRP A 101 -7.33 -1.23 11.71
N SER A 102 -6.15 -0.64 11.86
CA SER A 102 -5.91 0.79 11.74
C SER A 102 -5.34 1.11 10.36
N SER A 103 -5.74 2.25 9.80
CA SER A 103 -5.15 2.77 8.56
C SER A 103 -3.91 3.60 8.85
N THR A 104 -2.90 3.50 7.99
CA THR A 104 -1.68 4.30 8.02
C THR A 104 -1.22 4.60 6.59
N ALA A 105 -0.27 5.51 6.45
CA ALA A 105 0.31 5.90 5.17
C ALA A 105 1.77 6.33 5.34
N PRO A 106 2.65 6.03 4.38
CA PRO A 106 3.96 6.66 4.31
C PRO A 106 3.83 8.17 4.10
N ASN A 107 4.72 8.93 4.74
CA ASN A 107 4.83 10.37 4.52
C ASN A 107 6.03 10.63 3.59
N PRO A 108 5.83 11.12 2.35
CA PRO A 108 6.92 11.41 1.42
C PRO A 108 7.97 12.41 1.94
N ALA A 109 7.61 13.23 2.94
CA ALA A 109 8.53 14.16 3.58
C ALA A 109 9.53 13.47 4.54
N ASP A 110 9.31 12.19 4.90
CA ASP A 110 10.18 11.42 5.80
C ASP A 110 11.42 10.82 5.09
N GLY A 111 11.59 11.09 3.79
CA GLY A 111 12.77 10.70 3.01
C GLY A 111 12.46 9.71 1.89
N ASP A 112 13.51 9.35 1.13
CA ASP A 112 13.37 8.61 -0.13
C ASP A 112 12.78 7.20 0.05
N ARG A 113 13.06 6.52 1.17
CA ARG A 113 12.45 5.22 1.52
C ARG A 113 10.96 5.31 1.80
N SER A 114 10.53 6.31 2.58
CA SER A 114 9.11 6.56 2.82
C SER A 114 8.41 6.97 1.52
N MET A 115 9.09 7.71 0.64
CA MET A 115 8.59 8.07 -0.69
C MET A 115 8.44 6.84 -1.61
N GLU A 116 9.38 5.90 -1.60
CA GLU A 116 9.24 4.61 -2.28
C GLU A 116 7.96 3.91 -1.81
N TRP A 117 7.75 3.78 -0.50
CA TRP A 117 6.55 3.15 0.05
C TRP A 117 5.26 3.91 -0.28
N TYR A 118 5.32 5.25 -0.39
CA TYR A 118 4.19 6.05 -0.85
C TYR A 118 3.79 5.70 -2.29
N TYR A 119 4.75 5.54 -3.20
CA TYR A 119 4.46 5.11 -4.58
C TYR A 119 4.15 3.61 -4.69
N ALA A 120 4.66 2.80 -3.75
CA ALA A 120 4.38 1.38 -3.68
C ALA A 120 2.96 1.10 -3.20
N LEU A 121 2.57 1.59 -2.03
CA LEU A 121 1.32 1.25 -1.37
C LEU A 121 0.42 2.46 -1.10
N ASN A 122 0.92 3.69 -1.05
CA ASN A 122 0.19 4.92 -0.68
C ASN A 122 -0.43 4.91 0.74
N HIS A 123 -1.36 3.99 1.01
CA HIS A 123 -1.91 3.69 2.33
C HIS A 123 -2.08 2.17 2.47
N PHE A 124 -2.06 1.69 3.71
CA PHE A 124 -2.29 0.28 4.05
C PHE A 124 -2.90 0.18 5.44
N GLN A 125 -3.32 -1.03 5.82
CA GLN A 125 -3.85 -1.29 7.14
C GLN A 125 -2.88 -2.14 7.95
N TYR A 126 -2.88 -1.93 9.26
CA TYR A 126 -2.12 -2.75 10.19
C TYR A 126 -2.95 -3.07 11.44
N ARG A 127 -2.55 -4.12 12.16
CA ARG A 127 -3.03 -4.41 13.52
C ARG A 127 -1.93 -5.04 14.36
N LEU A 128 -2.08 -4.96 15.67
CA LEU A 128 -1.20 -5.61 16.64
C LEU A 128 -1.92 -6.82 17.23
N VAL A 129 -1.21 -7.93 17.32
CA VAL A 129 -1.67 -9.17 17.94
C VAL A 129 -0.61 -9.60 18.95
N GLY A 130 -1.00 -9.95 20.17
CA GLY A 130 -0.02 -10.25 21.20
C GLY A 130 -0.61 -10.52 22.56
N GLU A 131 0.22 -10.38 23.58
CA GLU A 131 -0.08 -10.58 24.99
C GLU A 131 0.55 -9.47 25.83
N LYS A 132 -0.18 -9.02 26.86
CA LYS A 132 0.30 -8.06 27.85
C LYS A 132 0.41 -8.73 29.22
N GLU A 133 1.55 -8.56 29.87
CA GLU A 133 1.83 -9.05 31.24
C GLU A 133 2.48 -7.92 32.05
N GLY A 134 1.71 -7.29 32.94
CA GLY A 134 2.18 -6.13 33.69
C GLY A 134 2.64 -4.99 32.78
N ASP A 135 3.94 -4.70 32.82
CA ASP A 135 4.58 -3.65 32.02
C ASP A 135 5.20 -4.15 30.71
N GLU A 136 5.15 -5.45 30.43
CA GLU A 136 5.67 -6.05 29.20
C GLU A 136 4.55 -6.36 28.21
N ILE A 137 4.78 -6.03 26.95
CA ILE A 137 3.89 -6.31 25.82
C ILE A 137 4.69 -7.09 24.78
N ARG A 138 4.36 -8.37 24.58
CA ARG A 138 4.88 -9.20 23.48
C ARG A 138 3.87 -9.18 22.34
N TYR A 139 4.28 -8.81 21.14
CA TYR A 139 3.35 -8.65 20.02
C TYR A 139 4.02 -8.86 18.67
N HIS A 140 3.25 -9.27 17.67
CA HIS A 140 3.61 -9.13 16.26
C HIS A 140 2.66 -8.15 15.56
N LEU A 141 3.16 -7.60 14.47
CA LEU A 141 2.49 -6.63 13.62
C LEU A 141 2.02 -7.33 12.35
N GLU A 142 0.74 -7.24 12.05
CA GLU A 142 0.19 -7.71 10.78
C GLU A 142 -0.16 -6.52 9.90
N VAL A 143 0.12 -6.62 8.60
CA VAL A 143 -0.23 -5.61 7.59
C VAL A 143 -1.05 -6.24 6.48
N LYS A 144 -1.96 -5.45 5.90
CA LYS A 144 -2.70 -5.83 4.71
C LYS A 144 -3.02 -4.64 3.81
N LYS A 145 -3.11 -4.89 2.51
CA LYS A 145 -3.62 -3.95 1.51
C LYS A 145 -4.17 -4.72 0.32
N ARG A 146 -5.30 -4.26 -0.22
CA ARG A 146 -5.70 -4.59 -1.59
C ARG A 146 -4.91 -3.70 -2.55
N TYR A 147 -4.07 -4.29 -3.39
CA TYR A 147 -3.34 -3.56 -4.42
C TYR A 147 -4.26 -3.38 -5.63
N ASP A 148 -4.92 -2.23 -5.66
CA ASP A 148 -5.83 -1.79 -6.71
C ASP A 148 -5.53 -0.34 -7.10
N TRP A 149 -6.11 0.08 -8.22
CA TRP A 149 -6.01 1.44 -8.73
C TRP A 149 -7.40 2.06 -8.76
N GLY A 150 -7.46 3.33 -8.38
CA GLY A 150 -8.72 4.02 -8.20
C GLY A 150 -9.45 4.33 -9.51
N THR A 151 -10.77 4.28 -9.46
CA THR A 151 -11.65 4.83 -10.49
C THR A 151 -12.33 6.11 -9.99
N PRO A 152 -12.83 7.00 -10.87
CA PRO A 152 -13.44 8.27 -10.44
C PRO A 152 -14.69 8.08 -9.57
N SER A 153 -15.40 6.95 -9.71
CA SER A 153 -16.51 6.53 -8.84
C SER A 153 -16.08 6.24 -7.40
N GLU A 154 -14.79 5.96 -7.17
CA GLU A 154 -14.21 5.72 -5.84
C GLU A 154 -13.64 7.00 -5.20
N HIS A 155 -13.89 8.17 -5.81
CA HIS A 155 -13.36 9.48 -5.40
C HIS A 155 -11.82 9.55 -5.33
N ARG A 156 -11.11 8.67 -6.05
CA ARG A 156 -9.65 8.63 -6.11
C ARG A 156 -9.16 9.55 -7.22
N ALA A 157 -8.32 10.53 -6.88
CA ALA A 157 -7.80 11.51 -7.82
C ALA A 157 -6.88 10.86 -8.88
N THR A 158 -6.81 11.44 -10.07
CA THR A 158 -5.85 11.08 -11.13
C THR A 158 -4.42 10.99 -10.56
N VAL A 159 -3.66 9.94 -10.89
CA VAL A 159 -2.22 9.88 -10.59
C VAL A 159 -1.53 10.69 -11.68
N SER A 160 -1.18 11.94 -11.39
CA SER A 160 -0.25 12.68 -12.25
C SER A 160 1.14 12.09 -12.06
N GLY A 161 1.43 11.07 -12.85
CA GLY A 161 2.72 10.41 -12.92
C GLY A 161 3.75 11.30 -13.60
N GLY A 162 4.45 12.11 -12.80
CA GLY A 162 5.68 12.77 -13.20
C GLY A 162 5.51 14.26 -13.47
N GLY A 163 6.30 15.07 -12.78
CA GLY A 163 6.36 16.51 -13.00
C GLY A 163 6.69 16.92 -14.44
N PRO A 164 6.75 18.24 -14.73
CA PRO A 164 6.91 18.74 -16.08
C PRO A 164 8.22 18.23 -16.74
N GLY A 165 8.12 17.69 -17.96
CA GLY A 165 9.24 17.20 -18.75
C GLY A 165 8.86 16.06 -19.71
N PRO A 166 9.80 15.51 -20.50
CA PRO A 166 9.55 14.45 -21.50
C PRO A 166 9.12 13.09 -20.91
N MET A 167 8.92 13.01 -19.59
CA MET A 167 8.38 11.88 -18.82
C MET A 167 6.95 12.16 -18.29
N GLY A 168 6.38 13.33 -18.62
CA GLY A 168 5.04 13.75 -18.20
C GLY A 168 3.95 12.96 -18.93
N MET A 169 3.60 11.81 -18.36
CA MET A 169 2.49 11.00 -18.82
C MET A 169 1.46 10.99 -17.71
N ASP A 170 0.45 11.84 -17.83
CA ASP A 170 -0.73 11.79 -16.97
C ASP A 170 -1.39 10.41 -17.16
N LEU A 171 -1.14 9.50 -16.22
CA LEU A 171 -1.78 8.20 -16.16
C LEU A 171 -2.98 8.30 -15.25
N GLU A 172 -4.17 8.39 -15.84
CA GLU A 172 -5.38 8.38 -15.04
C GLU A 172 -5.46 7.06 -14.26
N GLN A 173 -5.69 7.12 -12.94
CA GLN A 173 -5.84 5.89 -12.14
C GLN A 173 -6.94 5.01 -12.73
N ALA A 174 -7.98 5.61 -13.29
CA ALA A 174 -9.09 4.95 -13.98
C ALA A 174 -8.61 4.07 -15.15
N ASP A 175 -7.64 4.58 -15.91
CA ASP A 175 -7.07 3.86 -17.05
C ASP A 175 -6.20 2.70 -16.58
N ILE A 176 -5.42 2.90 -15.51
CA ILE A 176 -4.64 1.81 -14.90
C ILE A 176 -5.58 0.75 -14.32
N ALA A 177 -6.64 1.19 -13.66
CA ALA A 177 -7.68 0.35 -13.09
C ALA A 177 -8.35 -0.50 -14.19
N HIS A 178 -8.63 0.07 -15.36
CA HIS A 178 -9.24 -0.66 -16.49
C HIS A 178 -8.37 -1.80 -17.04
N LEU A 179 -7.06 -1.82 -16.75
CA LEU A 179 -6.22 -2.98 -17.08
C LEU A 179 -6.69 -4.26 -16.37
N HIS A 180 -7.24 -4.15 -15.15
CA HIS A 180 -7.88 -5.28 -14.46
C HIS A 180 -9.08 -5.82 -15.21
N THR A 181 -10.00 -4.94 -15.59
CA THR A 181 -11.25 -5.34 -16.26
C THR A 181 -10.99 -5.88 -17.66
N SER A 182 -9.95 -5.38 -18.35
CA SER A 182 -9.51 -5.89 -19.65
C SER A 182 -8.64 -7.14 -19.58
N GLY A 183 -8.23 -7.57 -18.37
CA GLY A 183 -7.36 -8.73 -18.20
C GLY A 183 -5.88 -8.48 -18.55
N MET A 184 -5.49 -7.23 -18.77
CA MET A 184 -4.11 -6.82 -19.06
C MET A 184 -3.22 -6.68 -17.81
N ALA A 185 -3.82 -6.56 -16.64
CA ALA A 185 -3.15 -6.53 -15.34
C ALA A 185 -4.12 -7.07 -14.29
N GLN A 186 -3.69 -7.37 -13.07
CA GLN A 186 -4.60 -7.93 -12.07
C GLN A 186 -4.35 -7.43 -10.65
N ASP A 187 -5.34 -6.76 -10.07
CA ASP A 187 -5.43 -6.50 -8.63
C ASP A 187 -5.13 -7.75 -7.78
N PHE A 188 -4.29 -7.57 -6.76
CA PHE A 188 -3.82 -8.64 -5.88
C PHE A 188 -3.80 -8.19 -4.42
N ASP A 189 -3.60 -9.13 -3.50
CA ASP A 189 -3.53 -8.84 -2.07
C ASP A 189 -2.07 -8.73 -1.64
N VAL A 190 -1.78 -7.73 -0.82
CA VAL A 190 -0.52 -7.56 -0.11
C VAL A 190 -0.78 -7.84 1.36
N SER A 191 0.06 -8.68 1.97
CA SER A 191 -0.01 -8.97 3.40
C SER A 191 1.36 -9.22 4.00
N GLY A 192 1.49 -9.13 5.31
CA GLY A 192 2.73 -9.44 5.99
C GLY A 192 2.53 -9.59 7.49
N SER A 193 3.42 -10.34 8.13
CA SER A 193 3.51 -10.45 9.58
C SER A 193 4.95 -10.22 10.00
N SER A 194 5.18 -9.44 11.05
CA SER A 194 6.50 -9.36 11.66
C SER A 194 6.81 -10.61 12.48
N ASP A 195 8.08 -10.79 12.84
CA ASP A 195 8.44 -11.57 14.01
C ASP A 195 7.89 -10.93 15.29
N GLU A 196 7.94 -11.68 16.39
CA GLU A 196 7.59 -11.19 17.72
C GLU A 196 8.51 -10.03 18.14
N MET A 197 7.90 -9.03 18.76
CA MET A 197 8.52 -7.82 19.28
C MET A 197 8.11 -7.60 20.73
N THR A 198 8.92 -6.86 21.48
CA THR A 198 8.63 -6.50 22.86
C THR A 198 8.59 -5.00 23.04
N ALA A 199 7.55 -4.49 23.70
CA ALA A 199 7.48 -3.12 24.20
C ALA A 199 7.35 -3.13 25.73
N ARG A 200 7.88 -2.10 26.38
CA ARG A 200 7.74 -1.87 27.82
C ARG A 200 7.08 -0.52 28.10
N LEU A 201 6.42 -0.39 29.24
CA LEU A 201 5.88 0.88 29.75
C LEU A 201 6.99 1.89 30.05
#